data_AF-A0A9W4TTV4-F1
#
_entry.id   AF-A0A9W4TTV4-F1
#
_cell.length_a   1.000
_cell.length_b   1.000
_cell.length_c   1.000
_cell.angle_alpha   90.00
_cell.angle_beta   90.00
_cell.angle_gamma   90.00
#
_symmetry.space_group_name_H-M   'P 1'
#
loop_
_entity.id
_entity.type
_entity.pdbx_description
1 polymer ?
#
loop_
_entity_poly.entity_id
_entity_poly.type
_entity_poly.pdbx_seq_one_letter_code
_entity_poly.pdbx_strand_id
1 'polypeptide(L)'
;MNTDQTIEHYSNHPYNNAENVNTPPINQNEARYDSDTSSISEDEPLNDKKEKSRKPSDNAFRQQRLKAYNPVLTAKTVIPLLIAIAIVFVPLGAAMWYASDKIEDITIDYSRCTALATSDYWQPIPDNFTAFNFRKKFDGFQPDFRWRIGKDDSQLFDEDQFVCQIQFQVLERMKGPIYVYYRLENFYANHRRYVKSFSEDQLNGKAASLSDIKDTVGQNCEPLSQRDGKRIYPCGLIANSLFNDTFSERLEAVNGTSSNNTVELTKEGIAWATDKNRFKKTKYNYTEVVPPPNWYKKYPNGYNETNMPDISTWYDFQNWMRPAALSTFNKLVLRNDSASLEPGWYQMNIGMHFPVLRYGGKKYLYISQRSVIGGKNDFLGISWMVGGGICFILGLALLVINFVKPRKTGDVNLLSWNQEKAKRDEQAATAFSSGSKVNDYEN
;
A
#
# COMPACT_ATOMS: atom_id res chain seq x y z
N MET A 1 9.95 -59.34 6.36
CA MET A 1 8.47 -59.40 6.34
C MET A 1 7.98 -58.01 5.98
N ASN A 2 7.09 -57.92 4.99
CA ASN A 2 6.55 -56.64 4.50
C ASN A 2 5.43 -56.12 5.39
N THR A 3 5.28 -54.80 5.42
CA THR A 3 4.01 -54.04 5.37
C THR A 3 4.42 -52.56 5.25
N ASP A 4 4.44 -52.01 4.04
CA ASP A 4 3.31 -51.31 3.40
C ASP A 4 2.85 -50.05 4.15
N GLN A 5 3.41 -48.90 3.71
CA GLN A 5 2.71 -47.62 3.71
C GLN A 5 2.93 -46.95 2.36
N THR A 6 1.84 -46.68 1.65
CA THR A 6 1.82 -46.01 0.35
C THR A 6 1.94 -44.49 0.50
N ILE A 7 2.81 -43.88 -0.31
CA ILE A 7 2.96 -42.42 -0.43
C ILE A 7 2.62 -42.05 -1.87
N GLU A 8 1.61 -41.21 -2.07
CA GLU A 8 1.29 -40.65 -3.39
C GLU A 8 2.27 -39.51 -3.73
N HIS A 9 3.09 -39.73 -4.76
CA HIS A 9 3.85 -38.67 -5.42
C HIS A 9 3.23 -38.38 -6.79
N TYR A 10 2.64 -37.19 -6.96
CA TYR A 10 2.34 -36.67 -8.29
C TYR A 10 3.59 -36.01 -8.87
N SER A 11 3.98 -36.43 -10.08
CA SER A 11 4.95 -35.74 -10.93
C SER A 11 4.61 -35.91 -12.41
N ASN A 12 4.98 -34.90 -13.19
CA ASN A 12 4.64 -34.73 -14.60
C ASN A 12 5.06 -35.92 -15.49
N HIS A 13 4.25 -36.23 -16.50
CA HIS A 13 4.72 -36.79 -17.77
C HIS A 13 3.80 -36.35 -18.94
N PRO A 14 4.21 -36.52 -20.22
CA PRO A 14 4.03 -35.47 -21.22
C PRO A 14 3.07 -35.83 -22.36
N TYR A 15 3.01 -34.95 -23.37
CA TYR A 15 2.20 -35.05 -24.58
C TYR A 15 2.65 -36.16 -25.57
N ASN A 16 1.69 -36.51 -26.45
CA ASN A 16 1.72 -37.35 -27.68
C ASN A 16 1.31 -38.82 -27.47
N ASN A 17 0.23 -39.33 -28.10
CA ASN A 17 -0.09 -39.52 -29.54
C ASN A 17 0.71 -40.70 -30.15
N ALA A 18 0.16 -41.62 -30.97
CA ALA A 18 -1.22 -41.84 -31.45
C ALA A 18 -1.34 -43.29 -32.05
N GLU A 19 -2.25 -43.48 -33.03
CA GLU A 19 -2.55 -44.64 -33.90
C GLU A 19 -3.84 -45.41 -33.52
N ASN A 20 -4.75 -45.73 -34.46
CA ASN A 20 -4.49 -46.17 -35.84
C ASN A 20 -5.43 -45.55 -36.91
N VAL A 21 -4.88 -45.16 -38.05
CA VAL A 21 -5.60 -44.82 -39.30
C VAL A 21 -4.81 -45.47 -40.45
N ASN A 22 -5.48 -46.24 -41.32
CA ASN A 22 -4.80 -46.92 -42.42
C ASN A 22 -4.45 -45.96 -43.58
N THR A 23 -3.13 -45.90 -43.83
CA THR A 23 -2.34 -45.41 -44.97
C THR A 23 -2.61 -46.15 -46.29
N PRO A 24 -1.83 -45.99 -47.41
CA PRO A 24 -0.80 -45.00 -47.86
C PRO A 24 -1.19 -44.42 -49.26
N PRO A 25 -0.33 -43.99 -50.22
CA PRO A 25 1.10 -43.56 -50.26
C PRO A 25 1.29 -42.11 -50.82
N ILE A 26 2.45 -41.59 -51.28
CA ILE A 26 3.83 -41.41 -50.75
C ILE A 26 4.59 -40.39 -51.66
N ASN A 27 5.34 -39.43 -51.10
CA ASN A 27 6.47 -38.64 -51.71
C ASN A 27 6.23 -37.70 -52.94
N GLN A 28 7.04 -36.66 -53.21
CA GLN A 28 8.05 -35.89 -52.43
C GLN A 28 8.41 -34.57 -53.17
N ASN A 29 9.06 -33.64 -52.45
CA ASN A 29 9.91 -32.54 -52.96
C ASN A 29 9.21 -31.45 -53.80
N GLU A 30 9.72 -30.23 -53.98
CA GLU A 30 10.51 -29.25 -53.21
C GLU A 30 10.47 -27.97 -54.10
N ALA A 31 10.92 -26.81 -53.62
CA ALA A 31 10.71 -25.54 -54.34
C ALA A 31 11.51 -25.39 -55.65
N ARG A 32 11.04 -24.53 -56.60
CA ARG A 32 11.78 -23.38 -57.20
C ARG A 32 11.20 -22.90 -58.56
N TYR A 33 10.85 -21.60 -58.61
CA TYR A 33 10.82 -20.63 -59.75
C TYR A 33 10.01 -20.87 -61.04
N ASP A 34 9.19 -19.85 -61.33
CA ASP A 34 9.02 -19.08 -62.59
C ASP A 34 8.60 -19.71 -63.95
N SER A 35 8.00 -18.80 -64.74
CA SER A 35 7.97 -18.74 -66.21
C SER A 35 6.89 -19.53 -66.96
N ASP A 36 5.75 -18.88 -67.13
CA ASP A 36 5.14 -18.55 -68.44
C ASP A 36 4.80 -19.63 -69.50
N THR A 37 3.53 -19.56 -69.88
CA THR A 37 3.00 -19.57 -71.28
C THR A 37 2.51 -20.88 -71.91
N SER A 38 1.24 -20.81 -72.36
CA SER A 38 0.56 -21.58 -73.43
C SER A 38 0.32 -23.09 -73.21
N SER A 39 -0.78 -23.71 -73.68
CA SER A 39 -2.05 -23.24 -74.27
C SER A 39 -2.99 -24.43 -74.56
N ILE A 40 -4.33 -24.23 -74.55
CA ILE A 40 -5.35 -24.98 -75.33
C ILE A 40 -5.57 -26.47 -74.91
N SER A 41 -6.77 -27.06 -74.81
CA SER A 41 -8.18 -26.59 -74.79
C SER A 41 -9.09 -27.74 -74.27
N GLU A 42 -10.34 -27.43 -73.89
CA GLU A 42 -11.52 -28.35 -73.78
C GLU A 42 -11.43 -29.53 -72.76
N ASP A 43 -12.41 -29.85 -71.91
CA ASP A 43 -13.82 -29.44 -71.77
C ASP A 43 -14.22 -29.22 -70.28
N GLU A 44 -15.26 -28.40 -70.03
CA GLU A 44 -15.85 -28.24 -68.68
C GLU A 44 -16.77 -29.41 -68.28
N PRO A 45 -16.76 -29.77 -66.99
CA PRO A 45 -17.97 -29.88 -66.21
C PRO A 45 -18.18 -28.60 -65.40
N LEU A 46 -19.39 -28.04 -65.46
CA LEU A 46 -19.81 -26.80 -64.79
C LEU A 46 -19.44 -26.81 -63.29
N ASN A 47 -18.32 -26.18 -62.95
CA ASN A 47 -17.91 -25.98 -61.58
C ASN A 47 -18.64 -24.74 -61.06
N ASP A 48 -19.53 -24.91 -60.08
CA ASP A 48 -20.32 -23.83 -59.47
C ASP A 48 -19.41 -22.66 -59.07
N LYS A 49 -19.43 -21.61 -59.89
CA LYS A 49 -18.65 -20.40 -59.67
C LYS A 49 -19.19 -19.76 -58.39
N LYS A 50 -18.53 -20.00 -57.25
CA LYS A 50 -18.77 -19.29 -55.99
C LYS A 50 -18.84 -17.81 -56.29
N GLU A 51 -20.05 -17.26 -56.28
CA GLU A 51 -20.27 -15.85 -56.59
C GLU A 51 -19.38 -15.00 -55.69
N LYS A 52 -18.71 -13.99 -56.28
CA LYS A 52 -17.88 -13.03 -55.54
C LYS A 52 -18.77 -12.07 -54.74
N SER A 53 -19.47 -12.61 -53.76
CA SER A 53 -20.37 -11.87 -52.89
C SER A 53 -19.57 -10.94 -51.97
N ARG A 54 -19.93 -9.66 -51.99
CA ARG A 54 -19.41 -8.65 -51.04
C ARG A 54 -20.18 -8.68 -49.71
N LYS A 55 -21.08 -9.65 -49.49
CA LYS A 55 -21.85 -9.79 -48.25
C LYS A 55 -20.90 -10.05 -47.07
N PRO A 56 -20.97 -9.28 -45.97
CA PRO A 56 -20.23 -9.57 -44.75
C PRO A 56 -20.57 -10.97 -44.21
N SER A 57 -19.57 -11.70 -43.67
CA SER A 57 -19.81 -13.06 -43.17
C SER A 57 -20.81 -13.07 -42.02
N ASP A 58 -21.71 -14.06 -42.01
CA ASP A 58 -22.81 -14.17 -41.05
C ASP A 58 -22.36 -14.84 -39.73
N ASN A 59 -21.39 -14.20 -39.08
CA ASN A 59 -20.82 -14.69 -37.82
C ASN A 59 -21.28 -13.76 -36.68
N ALA A 60 -21.65 -14.32 -35.53
CA ALA A 60 -22.15 -13.57 -34.37
C ALA A 60 -21.29 -12.35 -33.97
N PHE A 61 -19.95 -12.45 -34.11
CA PHE A 61 -19.03 -11.33 -33.92
C PHE A 61 -19.23 -10.21 -34.96
N ARG A 62 -19.20 -10.52 -36.26
CA ARG A 62 -19.32 -9.52 -37.34
C ARG A 62 -20.72 -8.90 -37.43
N GLN A 63 -21.74 -9.66 -37.04
CA GLN A 63 -23.14 -9.22 -37.04
C GLN A 63 -23.56 -8.56 -35.70
N GLN A 64 -22.64 -8.39 -34.75
CA GLN A 64 -22.88 -7.82 -33.42
C GLN A 64 -23.96 -8.57 -32.60
N ARG A 65 -24.14 -9.87 -32.86
CA ARG A 65 -25.06 -10.79 -32.16
C ARG A 65 -24.31 -11.68 -31.16
N LEU A 66 -23.27 -11.15 -30.52
CA LEU A 66 -22.57 -11.85 -29.45
C LEU A 66 -23.52 -12.12 -28.28
N LYS A 67 -23.29 -13.22 -27.56
CA LYS A 67 -24.06 -13.55 -26.35
C LYS A 67 -23.79 -12.50 -25.27
N ALA A 68 -24.73 -11.57 -25.10
CA ALA A 68 -24.66 -10.48 -24.13
C ALA A 68 -25.68 -10.70 -23.00
N TYR A 69 -25.34 -10.20 -21.81
CA TYR A 69 -26.27 -10.06 -20.70
C TYR A 69 -26.51 -8.57 -20.45
N ASN A 70 -27.77 -8.15 -20.56
CA ASN A 70 -28.19 -6.75 -20.40
C ASN A 70 -28.96 -6.62 -19.07
N PRO A 71 -28.29 -6.30 -17.95
CA PRO A 71 -28.94 -6.18 -16.65
C PRO A 71 -29.89 -4.97 -16.61
N VAL A 72 -31.20 -5.22 -16.73
CA VAL A 72 -32.21 -4.19 -16.50
C VAL A 72 -32.37 -3.99 -14.99
N LEU A 73 -31.97 -2.81 -14.50
CA LEU A 73 -32.11 -2.45 -13.10
C LEU A 73 -33.60 -2.25 -12.77
N THR A 74 -34.13 -3.07 -11.87
CA THR A 74 -35.52 -2.99 -11.40
C THR A 74 -35.54 -2.90 -9.88
N ALA A 75 -36.62 -2.37 -9.30
CA ALA A 75 -36.77 -2.32 -7.84
C ALA A 75 -36.56 -3.70 -7.18
N LYS A 76 -37.03 -4.78 -7.85
CA LYS A 76 -36.89 -6.17 -7.40
C LYS A 76 -35.44 -6.68 -7.38
N THR A 77 -34.51 -6.09 -8.14
CA THR A 77 -33.10 -6.47 -8.15
C THR A 77 -32.23 -5.49 -7.36
N VAL A 78 -32.49 -4.19 -7.48
CA VAL A 78 -31.70 -3.13 -6.83
C VAL A 78 -31.92 -3.06 -5.32
N ILE A 79 -33.17 -3.16 -4.84
CA ILE A 79 -33.45 -3.04 -3.40
C ILE A 79 -32.81 -4.19 -2.62
N PRO A 80 -32.99 -5.48 -2.98
CA PRO A 80 -32.32 -6.57 -2.27
C PRO A 80 -30.79 -6.49 -2.35
N LEU A 81 -30.23 -6.02 -3.48
CA LEU A 81 -28.78 -5.81 -3.62
C LEU A 81 -28.25 -4.76 -2.65
N LEU A 82 -28.91 -3.59 -2.55
CA LEU A 82 -28.52 -2.53 -1.62
C LEU A 82 -28.60 -2.98 -0.15
N ILE A 83 -29.68 -3.68 0.21
CA ILE A 83 -29.85 -4.23 1.57
C ILE A 83 -28.82 -5.34 1.86
N ALA A 84 -28.51 -6.21 0.89
CA ALA A 84 -27.48 -7.23 1.05
C ALA A 84 -26.08 -6.62 1.23
N ILE A 85 -25.73 -5.58 0.47
CA ILE A 85 -24.47 -4.82 0.65
C ILE A 85 -24.42 -4.24 2.07
N ALA A 86 -25.50 -3.62 2.56
CA ALA A 86 -25.55 -3.08 3.92
C ALA A 86 -25.37 -4.15 5.00
N ILE A 87 -26.04 -5.31 4.86
CA ILE A 87 -25.94 -6.46 5.78
C ILE A 87 -24.52 -7.02 5.84
N VAL A 88 -23.74 -6.95 4.78
CA VAL A 88 -22.33 -7.38 4.79
C VAL A 88 -21.41 -6.27 5.31
N PHE A 89 -21.58 -5.03 4.84
CA PHE A 89 -20.62 -3.95 5.06
C PHE A 89 -20.69 -3.39 6.49
N VAL A 90 -21.88 -3.29 7.09
CA VAL A 90 -22.03 -2.73 8.45
C VAL A 90 -21.39 -3.63 9.52
N PRO A 91 -21.68 -4.96 9.59
CA PRO A 91 -21.06 -5.83 10.58
C PRO A 91 -19.55 -5.99 10.38
N LEU A 92 -19.09 -6.05 9.13
CA LEU A 92 -17.66 -6.14 8.83
C LEU A 92 -16.93 -4.84 9.19
N GLY A 93 -17.49 -3.67 8.85
CA GLY A 93 -16.98 -2.37 9.28
C GLY A 93 -16.92 -2.22 10.80
N ALA A 94 -17.96 -2.67 11.51
CA ALA A 94 -18.01 -2.68 12.97
C ALA A 94 -16.94 -3.61 13.59
N ALA A 95 -16.74 -4.80 13.03
CA ALA A 95 -15.71 -5.73 13.46
C ALA A 95 -14.29 -5.17 13.24
N MET A 96 -14.05 -4.50 12.11
CA MET A 96 -12.77 -3.85 11.81
C MET A 96 -12.52 -2.64 12.71
N TRP A 97 -13.54 -1.82 12.97
CA TRP A 97 -13.46 -0.72 13.93
C TRP A 97 -13.15 -1.22 15.35
N TYR A 98 -13.86 -2.24 15.83
CA TYR A 98 -13.60 -2.86 17.14
C TYR A 98 -12.20 -3.49 17.25
N ALA A 99 -11.68 -4.08 16.17
CA ALA A 99 -10.32 -4.61 16.12
C ALA A 99 -9.26 -3.49 16.17
N SER A 100 -9.52 -2.34 15.53
CA SER A 100 -8.68 -1.14 15.59
C SER A 100 -8.74 -0.47 16.97
N ASP A 101 -9.92 -0.35 17.56
CA ASP A 101 -10.08 0.34 18.84
C ASP A 101 -9.37 -0.38 20.00
N LYS A 102 -9.28 -1.72 19.90
CA LYS A 102 -8.48 -2.56 20.80
C LYS A 102 -6.97 -2.38 20.70
N ILE A 103 -6.42 -1.62 19.76
CA ILE A 103 -4.96 -1.48 19.63
C ILE A 103 -4.47 -0.45 20.65
N GLU A 104 -3.50 -0.88 21.45
CA GLU A 104 -2.87 -0.03 22.46
C GLU A 104 -1.57 0.55 21.89
N ASP A 105 -1.41 1.86 21.98
CA ASP A 105 -0.25 2.58 21.46
C ASP A 105 0.14 3.82 22.29
N ILE A 106 1.41 4.22 22.15
CA ILE A 106 2.04 5.34 22.83
C ILE A 106 2.85 6.12 21.79
N THR A 107 2.64 7.43 21.71
CA THR A 107 3.34 8.38 20.83
C THR A 107 3.95 9.49 21.66
N ILE A 108 5.25 9.73 21.54
CA ILE A 108 5.99 10.78 22.27
C ILE A 108 6.84 11.59 21.28
N ASP A 109 6.55 12.88 21.12
CA ASP A 109 7.31 13.83 20.32
C ASP A 109 8.57 14.26 21.08
N TYR A 110 9.72 13.76 20.64
CA TYR A 110 11.02 14.09 21.23
C TYR A 110 11.81 15.11 20.39
N SER A 111 11.19 15.73 19.37
CA SER A 111 11.84 16.67 18.44
C SER A 111 12.56 17.84 19.11
N ARG A 112 12.06 18.25 20.28
CA ARG A 112 12.57 19.40 21.07
C ARG A 112 13.20 18.99 22.40
N CYS A 113 13.46 17.70 22.62
CA CYS A 113 14.01 17.20 23.88
C CYS A 113 15.33 17.91 24.27
N THR A 114 16.24 18.11 23.31
CA THR A 114 17.51 18.85 23.50
C THR A 114 17.36 20.33 23.86
N ALA A 115 16.18 20.93 23.66
CA ALA A 115 15.93 22.34 23.92
C ALA A 115 14.97 22.59 25.10
N LEU A 116 14.25 21.57 25.57
CA LEU A 116 13.19 21.69 26.59
C LEU A 116 13.38 20.80 27.82
N ALA A 117 14.21 19.76 27.73
CA ALA A 117 14.49 18.86 28.85
C ALA A 117 15.75 19.30 29.61
N THR A 118 15.69 19.33 30.93
CA THR A 118 16.86 19.51 31.80
C THR A 118 17.70 18.22 31.91
N SER A 119 18.97 18.36 32.30
CA SER A 119 19.85 17.25 32.70
C SER A 119 19.61 16.77 34.13
N ASP A 120 19.08 17.65 34.99
CA ASP A 120 19.27 17.53 36.44
C ASP A 120 18.22 16.64 37.11
N TYR A 121 17.03 16.56 36.53
CA TYR A 121 15.91 15.77 37.05
C TYR A 121 14.97 15.28 35.93
N TRP A 122 14.13 14.30 36.26
CA TRP A 122 13.08 13.80 35.37
C TRP A 122 11.92 14.79 35.30
N GLN A 123 11.86 15.56 34.21
CA GLN A 123 10.84 16.57 33.97
C GLN A 123 9.64 15.94 33.24
N PRO A 124 8.38 16.27 33.61
CA PRO A 124 7.22 15.81 32.86
C PRO A 124 7.23 16.35 31.42
N ILE A 125 6.87 15.50 30.47
CA ILE A 125 6.67 15.86 29.07
C ILE A 125 5.32 16.57 28.96
N PRO A 126 5.22 17.78 28.39
CA PRO A 126 3.94 18.47 28.27
C PRO A 126 2.96 17.73 27.35
N ASP A 127 1.67 17.70 27.71
CA ASP A 127 0.62 16.89 27.07
C ASP A 127 0.57 17.00 25.55
N ASN A 128 0.88 18.18 24.99
CA ASN A 128 0.88 18.44 23.55
C ASN A 128 2.00 17.72 22.76
N PHE A 129 2.95 17.09 23.46
CA PHE A 129 3.98 16.22 22.88
C PHE A 129 3.66 14.73 23.07
N THR A 130 2.58 14.37 23.77
CA THR A 130 2.21 12.98 24.07
C THR A 130 0.84 12.62 23.53
N ALA A 131 0.68 11.40 23.01
CA ALA A 131 -0.62 10.83 22.70
C ALA A 131 -0.59 9.33 22.97
N PHE A 132 -1.65 8.79 23.57
CA PHE A 132 -1.72 7.37 23.94
C PHE A 132 -3.12 6.84 23.76
N ASN A 133 -3.22 5.54 23.50
CA ASN A 133 -4.48 4.80 23.49
C ASN A 133 -4.30 3.54 24.35
N PHE A 134 -5.05 3.47 25.45
CA PHE A 134 -5.19 2.29 26.29
C PHE A 134 -6.65 1.82 26.27
N ARG A 135 -6.92 0.52 26.44
CA ARG A 135 -8.29 -0.03 26.37
C ARG A 135 -9.13 0.41 27.56
N LYS A 136 -8.52 0.46 28.74
CA LYS A 136 -9.10 1.00 29.96
C LYS A 136 -8.87 2.51 29.98
N LYS A 137 -9.98 3.24 29.99
CA LYS A 137 -9.99 4.62 30.46
C LYS A 137 -9.97 4.59 31.98
N PHE A 138 -9.03 5.30 32.59
CA PHE A 138 -8.92 5.44 34.03
C PHE A 138 -9.43 6.82 34.41
N ASP A 139 -10.55 6.90 35.11
CA ASP A 139 -11.14 8.17 35.52
C ASP A 139 -10.21 8.87 36.53
N GLY A 140 -9.71 10.05 36.17
CA GLY A 140 -8.79 10.84 37.00
C GLY A 140 -7.34 10.33 37.03
N PHE A 141 -6.96 9.30 36.28
CA PHE A 141 -5.57 8.83 36.20
C PHE A 141 -5.09 8.76 34.74
N GLN A 142 -3.99 9.46 34.44
CA GLN A 142 -3.36 9.44 33.12
C GLN A 142 -1.95 8.85 33.24
N PRO A 143 -1.45 8.18 32.20
CA PRO A 143 -0.05 7.74 32.14
C PRO A 143 0.88 8.95 32.26
N ASP A 144 1.81 8.90 33.21
CA ASP A 144 2.85 9.92 33.32
C ASP A 144 3.99 9.63 32.33
N PHE A 145 4.49 10.70 31.69
CA PHE A 145 5.57 10.68 30.73
C PHE A 145 6.62 11.69 31.15
N ARG A 146 7.88 11.27 31.24
CA ARG A 146 8.98 12.12 31.70
C ARG A 146 10.16 12.02 30.75
N TRP A 147 10.89 13.12 30.61
CA TRP A 147 12.16 13.14 29.90
C TRP A 147 13.25 13.79 30.74
N ARG A 148 14.50 13.52 30.36
CA ARG A 148 15.67 14.33 30.71
C ARG A 148 16.70 14.21 29.59
N ILE A 149 17.62 15.17 29.52
CA ILE A 149 18.73 15.10 28.58
C ILE A 149 19.96 14.48 29.27
N GLY A 150 20.48 13.40 28.69
CA GLY A 150 21.75 12.80 29.06
C GLY A 150 22.85 13.12 28.04
N LYS A 151 24.08 12.73 28.36
CA LYS A 151 25.21 12.76 27.44
C LYS A 151 25.80 11.36 27.25
N ASP A 152 26.29 11.11 26.04
CA ASP A 152 27.13 9.98 25.66
C ASP A 152 28.49 10.51 25.23
N ASP A 153 29.44 10.56 26.18
CA ASP A 153 30.79 11.07 25.97
C ASP A 153 31.65 10.19 25.03
N SER A 154 31.12 9.06 24.53
CA SER A 154 31.79 8.23 23.51
C SER A 154 31.67 8.81 22.10
N GLN A 155 30.78 9.79 21.88
CA GLN A 155 30.56 10.41 20.57
C GLN A 155 31.66 11.42 20.22
N LEU A 156 32.20 11.32 19.00
CA LEU A 156 33.28 12.17 18.49
C LEU A 156 32.87 13.64 18.24
N PHE A 157 31.58 13.94 18.21
CA PHE A 157 31.05 15.27 17.90
C PHE A 157 30.11 15.73 19.02
N ASP A 158 30.34 16.92 19.58
CA ASP A 158 29.57 17.44 20.72
C ASP A 158 28.06 17.55 20.44
N GLU A 159 27.67 17.85 19.19
CA GLU A 159 26.28 17.86 18.76
C GLU A 159 25.57 16.49 18.86
N ASP A 160 26.33 15.40 18.78
CA ASP A 160 25.82 14.02 18.74
C ASP A 160 25.83 13.37 20.13
N GLN A 161 26.54 13.96 21.12
CA GLN A 161 26.57 13.47 22.50
C GLN A 161 25.19 13.48 23.18
N PHE A 162 24.22 14.27 22.68
CA PHE A 162 22.93 14.42 23.35
C PHE A 162 22.06 13.17 23.24
N VAL A 163 21.69 12.60 24.40
CA VAL A 163 20.77 11.46 24.51
C VAL A 163 19.48 11.91 25.19
N CYS A 164 18.37 11.88 24.46
CA CYS A 164 17.05 12.05 25.07
C CYS A 164 16.66 10.77 25.80
N GLN A 165 16.60 10.82 27.13
CA GLN A 165 16.13 9.70 27.94
C GLN A 165 14.65 9.92 28.24
N ILE A 166 13.81 8.96 27.86
CA ILE A 166 12.35 9.04 27.98
C ILE A 166 11.88 7.92 28.90
N GLN A 167 11.21 8.29 29.99
CA GLN A 167 10.46 7.39 30.86
C GLN A 167 8.97 7.51 30.57
N PHE A 168 8.28 6.39 30.46
CA PHE A 168 6.84 6.34 30.20
C PHE A 168 6.16 5.29 31.07
N GLN A 169 4.95 5.61 31.53
CA GLN A 169 4.13 4.73 32.34
C GLN A 169 3.16 3.90 31.49
N VAL A 170 3.18 2.60 31.68
CA VAL A 170 2.23 1.63 31.13
C VAL A 170 1.20 1.31 32.21
N LEU A 171 -0.06 1.69 32.00
CA LEU A 171 -1.13 1.54 33.00
C LEU A 171 -1.77 0.16 33.03
N GLU A 172 -1.78 -0.53 31.89
CA GLU A 172 -2.30 -1.89 31.78
C GLU A 172 -1.43 -2.74 30.85
N ARG A 173 -1.54 -4.07 30.97
CA ARG A 173 -0.69 -5.00 30.23
C ARG A 173 -0.92 -4.88 28.72
N MET A 174 0.04 -4.26 28.02
CA MET A 174 0.08 -4.26 26.56
C MET A 174 0.53 -5.64 26.07
N LYS A 175 -0.41 -6.39 25.47
CA LYS A 175 -0.13 -7.70 24.89
C LYS A 175 0.84 -7.61 23.72
N GLY A 176 1.78 -8.56 23.65
CA GLY A 176 2.64 -8.71 22.47
C GLY A 176 1.85 -9.10 21.21
N PRO A 177 2.43 -8.93 20.02
CA PRO A 177 3.80 -8.43 19.75
C PRO A 177 3.95 -6.91 19.95
N ILE A 178 5.12 -6.48 20.44
CA ILE A 178 5.47 -5.08 20.66
C ILE A 178 6.39 -4.60 19.52
N TYR A 179 6.00 -3.50 18.87
CA TYR A 179 6.77 -2.85 17.83
C TYR A 179 7.10 -1.41 18.22
N VAL A 180 8.36 -1.02 18.02
CA VAL A 180 8.84 0.36 18.20
C VAL A 180 9.18 0.93 16.84
N TYR A 181 8.50 2.03 16.52
CA TYR A 181 8.71 2.82 15.33
C TYR A 181 9.28 4.18 15.70
N TYR A 182 10.04 4.78 14.80
CA TYR A 182 10.08 6.24 14.72
C TYR A 182 9.02 6.72 13.72
N ARG A 183 8.34 7.81 14.06
CA ARG A 183 7.47 8.55 13.14
C ARG A 183 8.18 9.82 12.72
N LEU A 184 8.24 10.08 11.41
CA LEU A 184 8.61 11.39 10.89
C LEU A 184 7.36 12.11 10.39
N GLU A 185 7.32 13.42 10.59
CA GLU A 185 6.30 14.33 10.07
C GLU A 185 6.97 15.43 9.25
N ASN A 186 6.29 15.87 8.19
CA ASN A 186 6.76 16.89 7.25
C ASN A 186 8.07 16.50 6.51
N PHE A 187 8.31 15.19 6.31
CA PHE A 187 9.46 14.68 5.54
C PHE A 187 8.99 14.08 4.20
N TYR A 188 9.24 14.78 3.10
CA TYR A 188 8.70 14.45 1.78
C TYR A 188 9.48 13.33 1.05
N ALA A 189 9.51 12.12 1.63
CA ALA A 189 10.09 10.93 1.02
C ALA A 189 9.43 10.55 -0.33
N ASN A 190 8.22 11.05 -0.60
CA ASN A 190 7.46 10.83 -1.83
C ASN A 190 7.82 11.80 -2.98
N HIS A 191 8.72 12.77 -2.77
CA HIS A 191 9.06 13.76 -3.80
C HIS A 191 9.66 13.09 -5.06
N ARG A 192 9.19 13.48 -6.26
CA ARG A 192 9.54 12.82 -7.55
C ARG A 192 11.03 12.61 -7.77
N ARG A 193 11.88 13.58 -7.40
CA ARG A 193 13.34 13.46 -7.52
C ARG A 193 13.93 12.53 -6.45
N TYR A 194 13.40 12.58 -5.23
CA TYR A 194 13.88 11.78 -4.09
C TYR A 194 13.65 10.28 -4.32
N VAL A 195 12.41 9.88 -4.66
CA VAL A 195 12.02 8.47 -4.85
C VAL A 195 12.85 7.73 -5.91
N LYS A 196 13.40 8.47 -6.88
CA LYS A 196 14.22 7.93 -7.97
C LYS A 196 15.74 8.02 -7.73
N SER A 197 16.16 8.69 -6.66
CA SER A 197 17.56 9.03 -6.41
C SER A 197 18.29 7.91 -5.65
N PHE A 198 18.61 6.84 -6.37
CA PHE A 198 19.41 5.68 -5.93
C PHE A 198 19.88 4.86 -7.15
N SER A 199 20.79 3.91 -6.95
CA SER A 199 21.22 2.95 -7.99
C SER A 199 20.85 1.51 -7.60
N GLU A 200 19.97 0.89 -8.39
CA GLU A 200 19.55 -0.51 -8.17
C GLU A 200 20.72 -1.49 -8.31
N ASP A 201 21.70 -1.20 -9.17
CA ASP A 201 22.91 -2.01 -9.31
C ASP A 201 23.80 -1.97 -8.07
N GLN A 202 23.97 -0.80 -7.43
CA GLN A 202 24.67 -0.71 -6.15
C GLN A 202 23.93 -1.46 -5.04
N LEU A 203 22.59 -1.41 -5.00
CA LEU A 203 21.80 -2.16 -4.01
C LEU A 203 21.97 -3.68 -4.21
N ASN A 204 21.98 -4.13 -5.46
CA ASN A 204 22.27 -5.53 -5.84
C ASN A 204 23.77 -5.91 -5.73
N GLY A 205 24.59 -5.08 -5.08
CA GLY A 205 25.99 -5.36 -4.77
C GLY A 205 26.95 -5.29 -5.95
N LYS A 206 26.53 -4.80 -7.12
CA LYS A 206 27.41 -4.64 -8.28
C LYS A 206 28.33 -3.43 -8.10
N ALA A 207 29.58 -3.57 -8.53
CA ALA A 207 30.53 -2.47 -8.66
C ALA A 207 30.23 -1.65 -9.94
N ALA A 208 29.10 -0.94 -9.96
CA ALA A 208 28.63 -0.17 -11.11
C ALA A 208 29.63 0.94 -11.55
N SER A 209 29.64 1.28 -12.83
CA SER A 209 30.46 2.39 -13.33
C SER A 209 29.85 3.74 -12.94
N LEU A 210 30.64 4.82 -13.08
CA LEU A 210 30.14 6.18 -12.83
C LEU A 210 28.98 6.54 -13.78
N SER A 211 29.05 6.14 -15.05
CA SER A 211 27.98 6.35 -16.02
C SER A 211 26.72 5.58 -15.67
N ASP A 212 26.83 4.33 -15.18
CA ASP A 212 25.65 3.55 -14.80
C ASP A 212 24.89 4.19 -13.62
N ILE A 213 25.61 4.68 -12.60
CA ILE A 213 24.97 5.31 -11.43
C ILE A 213 24.45 6.72 -11.71
N LYS A 214 24.94 7.38 -12.77
CA LYS A 214 24.64 8.79 -13.06
C LYS A 214 23.68 8.98 -14.24
N ASP A 215 24.01 8.39 -15.37
CA ASP A 215 23.42 8.69 -16.67
C ASP A 215 22.29 7.72 -17.05
N THR A 216 22.05 6.68 -16.23
CA THR A 216 20.92 5.76 -16.40
C THR A 216 19.59 6.51 -16.44
N VAL A 217 18.77 6.19 -17.44
CA VAL A 217 17.46 6.81 -17.65
C VAL A 217 16.47 6.33 -16.58
N GLY A 218 15.89 7.27 -15.85
CA GLY A 218 14.80 7.01 -14.90
C GLY A 218 15.26 6.96 -13.44
N GLN A 219 15.87 5.86 -13.01
CA GLN A 219 16.44 5.71 -11.66
C GLN A 219 17.96 5.89 -11.74
N ASN A 220 18.48 6.92 -11.08
CA ASN A 220 19.90 7.22 -11.03
C ASN A 220 20.21 7.99 -9.74
N CYS A 221 21.47 8.17 -9.42
CA CYS A 221 21.89 8.76 -8.15
C CYS A 221 21.99 10.29 -8.13
N GLU A 222 21.62 10.99 -9.20
CA GLU A 222 21.73 12.45 -9.24
C GLU A 222 20.88 13.15 -8.15
N PRO A 223 21.39 14.21 -7.50
CA PRO A 223 22.67 14.89 -7.74
C PRO A 223 23.88 14.30 -6.96
N LEU A 224 23.70 13.16 -6.28
CA LEU A 224 24.69 12.53 -5.39
C LEU A 224 25.25 11.24 -5.99
N SER A 225 25.71 11.30 -7.24
CA SER A 225 26.39 10.19 -7.94
C SER A 225 27.87 10.08 -7.56
N GLN A 226 28.57 11.22 -7.45
CA GLN A 226 30.00 11.30 -7.14
C GLN A 226 30.35 12.49 -6.25
N ARG A 227 31.53 12.42 -5.64
CA ARG A 227 32.17 13.52 -4.91
C ARG A 227 33.69 13.43 -5.12
N ASP A 228 34.32 14.55 -5.44
CA ASP A 228 35.79 14.68 -5.58
C ASP A 228 36.41 13.62 -6.53
N GLY A 229 35.70 13.33 -7.63
CA GLY A 229 36.08 12.33 -8.63
C GLY A 229 35.83 10.86 -8.24
N LYS A 230 35.40 10.58 -7.00
CA LYS A 230 35.06 9.25 -6.51
C LYS A 230 33.55 9.01 -6.52
N ARG A 231 33.14 7.77 -6.81
CA ARG A 231 31.74 7.34 -6.79
C ARG A 231 31.22 7.35 -5.34
N ILE A 232 30.00 7.82 -5.11
CA ILE A 232 29.38 7.71 -3.78
C ILE A 232 28.85 6.28 -3.60
N TYR A 233 28.98 5.70 -2.41
CA TYR A 233 28.34 4.43 -2.05
C TYR A 233 27.76 4.48 -0.63
N PRO A 234 26.49 4.11 -0.41
CA PRO A 234 25.43 3.98 -1.41
C PRO A 234 25.01 5.36 -1.95
N CYS A 235 24.88 5.52 -3.27
CA CYS A 235 24.61 6.82 -3.87
C CYS A 235 23.14 7.26 -3.85
N GLY A 236 22.90 8.57 -4.07
CA GLY A 236 21.56 9.16 -4.17
C GLY A 236 21.00 9.76 -2.88
N LEU A 237 19.93 10.55 -3.03
CA LEU A 237 19.30 11.34 -1.96
C LEU A 237 18.69 10.47 -0.85
N ILE A 238 18.16 9.29 -1.19
CA ILE A 238 17.51 8.40 -0.22
C ILE A 238 18.56 7.92 0.79
N ALA A 239 19.67 7.34 0.31
CA ALA A 239 20.76 6.87 1.17
C ALA A 239 21.40 8.02 1.96
N ASN A 240 21.68 9.16 1.30
CA ASN A 240 22.29 10.31 1.98
C ASN A 240 21.45 10.86 3.14
N SER A 241 20.11 10.80 3.06
CA SER A 241 19.22 11.30 4.12
C SER A 241 18.79 10.24 5.13
N LEU A 242 19.51 9.12 5.22
CA LEU A 242 19.26 8.05 6.20
C LEU A 242 19.02 8.60 7.61
N PHE A 243 17.86 8.26 8.18
CA PHE A 243 17.55 8.55 9.57
C PHE A 243 18.55 7.84 10.51
N ASN A 244 19.19 8.61 11.39
CA ASN A 244 20.37 8.17 12.14
C ASN A 244 20.25 8.35 13.67
N ASP A 245 19.09 8.71 14.23
CA ASP A 245 18.89 8.61 15.68
C ASP A 245 19.06 7.15 16.13
N THR A 246 19.70 6.94 17.27
CA THR A 246 19.89 5.62 17.87
C THR A 246 18.84 5.36 18.93
N PHE A 247 18.44 4.09 19.13
CA PHE A 247 17.49 3.68 20.17
C PHE A 247 18.13 2.56 21.00
N SER A 248 17.94 2.57 22.31
CA SER A 248 18.30 1.42 23.15
C SER A 248 17.51 0.18 22.72
N GLU A 249 18.20 -0.95 22.54
CA GLU A 249 17.60 -2.21 22.07
C GLU A 249 16.81 -2.95 23.18
N ARG A 250 16.27 -2.18 24.14
CA ARG A 250 15.43 -2.66 25.24
C ARG A 250 14.53 -1.54 25.76
N LEU A 251 13.44 -1.94 26.41
CA LEU A 251 12.61 -1.11 27.26
C LEU A 251 12.93 -1.45 28.71
N GLU A 252 13.75 -0.62 29.34
CA GLU A 252 14.30 -0.86 30.68
C GLU A 252 13.22 -0.63 31.74
N ALA A 253 12.96 -1.63 32.59
CA ALA A 253 12.01 -1.48 33.70
C ALA A 253 12.62 -0.63 34.83
N VAL A 254 11.94 0.44 35.24
CA VAL A 254 12.45 1.44 36.21
C VAL A 254 11.41 1.80 37.28
N ASN A 255 11.76 2.70 38.21
CA ASN A 255 10.86 3.33 39.21
C ASN A 255 9.94 2.35 39.96
N GLY A 256 10.51 1.28 40.54
CA GLY A 256 9.77 0.27 41.31
C GLY A 256 9.18 -0.86 40.47
N THR A 257 9.30 -0.82 39.15
CA THR A 257 9.01 -1.96 38.27
C THR A 257 10.12 -3.00 38.42
N SER A 258 9.77 -4.28 38.50
CA SER A 258 10.75 -5.36 38.58
C SER A 258 11.66 -5.36 37.35
N SER A 259 12.98 -5.46 37.54
CA SER A 259 13.97 -5.54 36.46
C SER A 259 13.68 -6.68 35.48
N ASN A 260 13.06 -7.77 35.96
CA ASN A 260 12.65 -8.93 35.17
C ASN A 260 11.54 -8.61 34.14
N ASN A 261 10.87 -7.45 34.27
CA ASN A 261 9.88 -6.97 33.30
C ASN A 261 10.53 -6.17 32.15
N THR A 262 11.86 -5.99 32.14
CA THR A 262 12.60 -5.37 31.04
C THR A 262 12.39 -6.17 29.76
N VAL A 263 12.02 -5.49 28.68
CA VAL A 263 11.78 -6.13 27.39
C VAL A 263 12.96 -5.84 26.47
N GLU A 264 13.82 -6.82 26.25
CA GLU A 264 14.80 -6.78 25.15
C GLU A 264 14.06 -6.76 23.81
N LEU A 265 14.57 -5.97 22.87
CA LEU A 265 14.04 -5.79 21.53
C LEU A 265 15.12 -6.15 20.51
N THR A 266 14.74 -6.49 19.29
CA THR A 266 15.68 -6.78 18.21
C THR A 266 15.46 -5.91 16.97
N LYS A 267 16.56 -5.61 16.27
CA LYS A 267 16.58 -5.07 14.91
C LYS A 267 16.43 -6.15 13.85
N GLU A 268 16.55 -7.43 14.20
CA GLU A 268 16.43 -8.51 13.24
C GLU A 268 15.00 -8.63 12.72
N GLY A 269 14.86 -8.83 11.41
CA GLY A 269 13.55 -8.98 10.78
C GLY A 269 12.67 -7.72 10.81
N ILE A 270 13.21 -6.52 11.05
CA ILE A 270 12.44 -5.28 10.89
C ILE A 270 12.21 -4.92 9.41
N ALA A 271 13.04 -5.42 8.50
CA ALA A 271 12.90 -5.30 7.05
C ALA A 271 12.14 -6.49 6.44
N TRP A 272 11.74 -6.38 5.16
CA TRP A 272 10.96 -7.42 4.51
C TRP A 272 11.84 -8.64 4.20
N ALA A 273 11.32 -9.85 4.38
CA ALA A 273 12.07 -11.08 4.09
C ALA A 273 12.60 -11.15 2.64
N THR A 274 11.88 -10.50 1.70
CA THR A 274 12.27 -10.39 0.29
C THR A 274 13.39 -9.37 0.01
N ASP A 275 13.72 -8.46 0.95
CA ASP A 275 14.81 -7.50 0.78
C ASP A 275 16.18 -8.18 0.67
N LYS A 276 16.34 -9.37 1.28
CA LYS A 276 17.54 -10.22 1.14
C LYS A 276 17.88 -10.59 -0.32
N ASN A 277 16.90 -10.58 -1.22
CA ASN A 277 17.12 -10.88 -2.65
C ASN A 277 17.62 -9.65 -3.43
N ARG A 278 17.39 -8.44 -2.90
CA ARG A 278 17.67 -7.14 -3.54
C ARG A 278 18.90 -6.45 -2.97
N PHE A 279 19.04 -6.42 -1.64
CA PHE A 279 20.16 -5.79 -0.95
C PHE A 279 21.28 -6.81 -0.73
N LYS A 280 22.44 -6.59 -1.36
CA LYS A 280 23.57 -7.53 -1.34
C LYS A 280 24.84 -6.80 -0.93
N LYS A 281 25.78 -7.55 -0.33
CA LYS A 281 27.12 -7.04 -0.02
C LYS A 281 27.77 -6.52 -1.30
N THR A 282 28.37 -5.34 -1.21
CA THR A 282 29.02 -4.67 -2.33
C THR A 282 30.27 -5.38 -2.81
N LYS A 283 30.57 -5.24 -4.11
CA LYS A 283 31.81 -5.67 -4.77
C LYS A 283 32.80 -4.53 -5.01
N TYR A 284 32.48 -3.29 -4.63
CA TYR A 284 33.44 -2.18 -4.70
C TYR A 284 34.60 -2.41 -3.72
N ASN A 285 35.80 -1.97 -4.11
CA ASN A 285 36.87 -1.73 -3.15
C ASN A 285 36.62 -0.41 -2.41
N TYR A 286 36.99 -0.31 -1.14
CA TYR A 286 36.81 0.90 -0.31
C TYR A 286 37.56 2.12 -0.88
N THR A 287 38.65 1.89 -1.62
CA THR A 287 39.46 2.94 -2.26
C THR A 287 38.73 3.64 -3.41
N GLU A 288 37.79 2.95 -4.08
CA GLU A 288 37.06 3.39 -5.28
C GLU A 288 35.86 4.30 -4.99
N VAL A 289 35.37 4.28 -3.75
CA VAL A 289 34.10 4.90 -3.35
C VAL A 289 34.23 5.73 -2.08
N VAL A 290 33.28 6.64 -1.87
CA VAL A 290 33.21 7.51 -0.69
C VAL A 290 31.82 7.47 -0.06
N PRO A 291 31.70 7.71 1.26
CA PRO A 291 30.39 7.80 1.91
C PRO A 291 29.57 8.99 1.39
N PRO A 292 28.23 8.94 1.50
CA PRO A 292 27.36 10.07 1.23
C PRO A 292 27.73 11.30 2.06
N PRO A 293 27.56 12.54 1.55
CA PRO A 293 27.94 13.76 2.25
C PRO A 293 27.45 13.88 3.70
N ASN A 294 26.20 13.51 3.99
CA ASN A 294 25.63 13.59 5.34
C ASN A 294 26.14 12.49 6.28
N TRP A 295 26.79 11.44 5.77
CA TRP A 295 27.35 10.35 6.59
C TRP A 295 28.74 10.70 7.15
N TYR A 296 29.22 11.93 6.95
CA TYR A 296 30.55 12.38 7.39
C TYR A 296 30.80 12.16 8.89
N LYS A 297 29.78 12.29 9.77
CA LYS A 297 29.94 12.02 11.21
C LYS A 297 30.18 10.53 11.50
N LYS A 298 29.54 9.63 10.73
CA LYS A 298 29.71 8.17 10.84
C LYS A 298 31.02 7.69 10.20
N TYR A 299 31.49 8.36 9.16
CA TYR A 299 32.67 8.01 8.37
C TYR A 299 33.60 9.22 8.17
N PRO A 300 34.18 9.80 9.24
CA PRO A 300 34.94 11.05 9.16
C PRO A 300 36.19 10.94 8.26
N ASN A 301 36.85 9.77 8.30
CA ASN A 301 38.02 9.45 7.48
C ASN A 301 37.66 8.70 6.17
N GLY A 302 36.38 8.66 5.80
CA GLY A 302 35.89 7.87 4.67
C GLY A 302 35.81 6.36 4.96
N TYR A 303 35.80 5.56 3.89
CA TYR A 303 35.77 4.10 3.98
C TYR A 303 37.15 3.47 4.07
N ASN A 304 37.23 2.37 4.81
CA ASN A 304 38.39 1.49 4.93
C ASN A 304 37.93 0.01 4.85
N GLU A 305 38.86 -0.92 5.04
CA GLU A 305 38.62 -2.38 4.91
C GLU A 305 37.58 -2.95 5.90
N THR A 306 37.37 -2.29 7.04
CA THR A 306 36.55 -2.83 8.14
C THR A 306 35.26 -2.06 8.39
N ASN A 307 35.19 -0.78 8.02
CA ASN A 307 34.04 0.10 8.31
C ASN A 307 33.00 0.17 7.17
N MET A 308 33.35 -0.31 5.97
CA MET A 308 32.48 -0.23 4.80
C MET A 308 31.17 -1.00 5.04
N PRO A 309 30.00 -0.36 4.92
CA PRO A 309 28.75 -0.94 5.40
C PRO A 309 28.25 -2.09 4.53
N ASP A 310 27.88 -3.21 5.17
CA ASP A 310 27.18 -4.30 4.51
C ASP A 310 25.66 -4.05 4.50
N ILE A 311 25.16 -3.53 3.39
CA ILE A 311 23.73 -3.23 3.21
C ILE A 311 22.83 -4.47 3.19
N SER A 312 23.38 -5.69 3.10
CA SER A 312 22.59 -6.94 3.08
C SER A 312 22.11 -7.39 4.47
N THR A 313 22.84 -7.00 5.52
CA THR A 313 22.49 -7.27 6.93
C THR A 313 21.98 -6.02 7.66
N TRP A 314 22.20 -4.82 7.11
CA TRP A 314 21.78 -3.56 7.72
C TRP A 314 20.28 -3.27 7.51
N TYR A 315 19.43 -3.90 8.33
CA TYR A 315 17.97 -3.79 8.22
C TYR A 315 17.42 -2.36 8.34
N ASP A 316 18.02 -1.49 9.17
CA ASP A 316 17.65 -0.06 9.29
C ASP A 316 17.75 0.65 7.92
N PHE A 317 18.84 0.41 7.19
CA PHE A 317 19.06 0.96 5.85
C PHE A 317 18.05 0.41 4.83
N GLN A 318 17.77 -0.90 4.86
CA GLN A 318 16.77 -1.53 3.99
C GLN A 318 15.38 -0.93 4.20
N ASN A 319 14.99 -0.71 5.47
CA ASN A 319 13.75 -0.04 5.83
C ASN A 319 13.70 1.41 5.36
N TRP A 320 14.80 2.15 5.43
CA TRP A 320 14.86 3.53 4.93
C TRP A 320 14.77 3.60 3.40
N MET A 321 15.48 2.72 2.69
CA MET A 321 15.53 2.63 1.22
C MET A 321 14.22 2.19 0.54
N ARG A 322 13.13 2.08 1.30
CA ARG A 322 11.74 1.98 0.84
C ARG A 322 11.02 3.30 1.14
N PRO A 323 11.00 4.31 0.24
CA PRO A 323 10.39 5.61 0.53
C PRO A 323 8.91 5.51 0.95
N ALA A 324 8.49 6.37 1.87
CA ALA A 324 7.08 6.46 2.27
C ALA A 324 6.25 7.22 1.23
N ALA A 325 4.96 6.87 1.13
CA ALA A 325 4.03 7.49 0.17
C ALA A 325 3.53 8.88 0.61
N LEU A 326 3.62 9.21 1.90
CA LEU A 326 3.14 10.45 2.52
C LEU A 326 4.27 11.16 3.28
N SER A 327 4.07 12.43 3.61
CA SER A 327 5.03 13.25 4.37
C SER A 327 5.07 12.92 5.88
N THR A 328 4.05 12.22 6.37
CA THR A 328 3.99 11.68 7.73
C THR A 328 3.92 10.16 7.66
N PHE A 329 4.88 9.47 8.29
CA PHE A 329 5.02 8.02 8.19
C PHE A 329 5.78 7.41 9.37
N ASN A 330 5.53 6.13 9.61
CA ASN A 330 6.23 5.31 10.59
C ASN A 330 7.30 4.44 9.90
N LYS A 331 8.41 4.19 10.58
CA LYS A 331 9.45 3.22 10.20
C LYS A 331 9.76 2.34 11.38
N LEU A 332 9.75 1.02 11.17
CA LEU A 332 10.06 0.06 12.23
C LEU A 332 11.56 0.08 12.50
N VAL A 333 11.95 0.22 13.77
CA VAL A 333 13.35 0.23 14.21
C VAL A 333 13.66 -0.92 15.17
N LEU A 334 12.73 -1.31 16.04
CA LEU A 334 12.90 -2.41 16.98
C LEU A 334 11.58 -3.19 17.13
N ARG A 335 11.67 -4.52 17.35
CA ARG A 335 10.52 -5.40 17.57
C ARG A 335 10.79 -6.45 18.65
N ASN A 336 9.74 -6.92 19.31
CA ASN A 336 9.72 -8.19 20.02
C ASN A 336 8.36 -8.86 19.79
N ASP A 337 8.37 -10.08 19.22
CA ASP A 337 7.15 -10.75 18.80
C ASP A 337 6.45 -11.57 19.90
N SER A 338 7.11 -11.78 21.04
CA SER A 338 6.63 -12.68 22.12
C SER A 338 6.38 -11.97 23.45
N ALA A 339 7.10 -10.89 23.76
CA ALA A 339 6.97 -10.17 25.01
C ALA A 339 5.69 -9.31 25.08
N SER A 340 5.16 -9.15 26.29
CA SER A 340 4.21 -8.09 26.64
C SER A 340 4.90 -7.05 27.53
N LEU A 341 4.40 -5.81 27.51
CA LEU A 341 4.72 -4.83 28.54
C LEU A 341 3.69 -5.00 29.67
N GLU A 342 4.16 -5.31 30.87
CA GLU A 342 3.31 -5.35 32.07
C GLU A 342 3.06 -3.92 32.58
N PRO A 343 2.09 -3.71 33.49
CA PRO A 343 1.91 -2.40 34.12
C PRO A 343 3.17 -1.98 34.89
N GLY A 344 3.64 -0.75 34.66
CA GLY A 344 4.90 -0.28 35.23
C GLY A 344 5.49 0.93 34.52
N TRP A 345 6.71 1.28 34.89
CA TRP A 345 7.51 2.34 34.30
C TRP A 345 8.63 1.75 33.44
N TYR A 346 8.76 2.29 32.23
CA TYR A 346 9.75 1.86 31.25
C TYR A 346 10.58 3.04 30.76
N GLN A 347 11.85 2.79 30.44
CA GLN A 347 12.76 3.78 29.87
C GLN A 347 13.24 3.37 28.46
N MET A 348 13.33 4.37 27.58
CA MET A 348 13.94 4.30 26.25
C MET A 348 14.97 5.42 26.13
N ASN A 349 16.19 5.10 25.71
CA ASN A 349 17.26 6.07 25.49
C ASN A 349 17.42 6.32 23.98
N ILE A 350 17.37 7.58 23.54
CA ILE A 350 17.41 7.97 22.12
C ILE A 350 18.58 8.93 21.86
N GLY A 351 19.54 8.56 21.03
CA GLY A 351 20.63 9.45 20.58
C GLY A 351 20.16 10.42 19.51
N MET A 352 20.42 11.72 19.70
CA MET A 352 19.77 12.83 18.99
C MET A 352 20.56 13.31 17.76
N HIS A 353 20.70 12.44 16.75
CA HIS A 353 21.58 12.66 15.60
C HIS A 353 20.88 13.25 14.35
N PHE A 354 19.55 13.11 14.22
CA PHE A 354 18.78 13.53 13.05
C PHE A 354 18.03 14.86 13.27
N PRO A 355 18.40 15.96 12.57
CA PRO A 355 17.86 17.31 12.83
C PRO A 355 16.56 17.60 12.05
N VAL A 356 15.40 17.44 12.69
CA VAL A 356 14.08 17.69 12.06
C VAL A 356 13.63 19.16 12.05
N LEU A 357 14.08 19.94 13.04
CA LEU A 357 13.57 21.30 13.26
C LEU A 357 13.93 22.28 12.12
N ARG A 358 15.04 22.03 11.41
CA ARG A 358 15.56 22.89 10.33
C ARG A 358 14.61 23.01 9.12
N TYR A 359 13.74 22.03 8.91
CA TYR A 359 12.73 22.03 7.85
C TYR A 359 11.28 22.09 8.38
N GLY A 360 11.11 22.43 9.67
CA GLY A 360 9.79 22.43 10.31
C GLY A 360 9.17 21.04 10.43
N GLY A 361 10.00 20.00 10.55
CA GLY A 361 9.54 18.62 10.79
C GLY A 361 9.52 18.26 12.26
N LYS A 362 8.95 17.08 12.53
CA LYS A 362 8.92 16.45 13.85
C LYS A 362 9.33 14.98 13.76
N LYS A 363 9.83 14.45 14.88
CA LYS A 363 10.15 13.04 15.12
C LYS A 363 9.51 12.56 16.42
N TYR A 364 8.86 11.39 16.36
CA TYR A 364 8.18 10.79 17.50
C TYR A 364 8.66 9.36 17.73
N LEU A 365 8.70 8.96 19.00
CA LEU A 365 8.79 7.57 19.43
C LEU A 365 7.36 7.02 19.38
N TYR A 366 7.13 5.95 18.62
CA TYR A 366 5.80 5.35 18.48
C TYR A 366 5.86 3.86 18.81
N ILE A 367 5.32 3.48 19.96
CA ILE A 367 5.25 2.11 20.46
C ILE A 367 3.83 1.61 20.24
N SER A 368 3.65 0.48 19.55
CA SER A 368 2.33 -0.04 19.18
C SER A 368 2.30 -1.56 19.21
N GLN A 369 1.13 -2.11 19.54
CA GLN A 369 0.77 -3.48 19.21
C GLN A 369 0.52 -3.62 17.71
N ARG A 370 0.51 -4.87 17.22
CA ARG A 370 0.04 -5.20 15.87
C ARG A 370 -1.28 -5.97 15.93
N SER A 371 -2.26 -5.50 15.17
CA SER A 371 -3.47 -6.26 14.84
C SER A 371 -3.35 -6.92 13.46
N VAL A 372 -4.35 -7.72 13.12
CA VAL A 372 -4.55 -8.28 11.76
C VAL A 372 -4.66 -7.18 10.69
N ILE A 373 -5.14 -5.98 11.06
CA ILE A 373 -5.39 -4.85 10.16
C ILE A 373 -4.18 -3.87 10.14
N GLY A 374 -3.22 -4.01 11.06
CA GLY A 374 -2.07 -3.12 11.24
C GLY A 374 -2.08 -2.44 12.62
N GLY A 375 -1.70 -1.16 12.68
CA GLY A 375 -1.84 -0.30 13.86
C GLY A 375 -3.23 0.33 13.98
N LYS A 376 -3.46 1.19 14.99
CA LYS A 376 -4.74 1.87 15.23
C LYS A 376 -5.10 2.76 14.04
N ASN A 377 -6.21 2.44 13.35
CA ASN A 377 -6.75 3.21 12.24
C ASN A 377 -8.24 2.91 12.04
N ASP A 378 -9.09 3.73 12.65
CA ASP A 378 -10.54 3.55 12.66
C ASP A 378 -11.21 3.89 11.31
N PHE A 379 -10.51 4.61 10.42
CA PHE A 379 -11.03 5.09 9.13
C PHE A 379 -11.64 3.98 8.28
N LEU A 380 -11.00 2.80 8.23
CA LEU A 380 -11.44 1.72 7.36
C LEU A 380 -12.75 1.11 7.88
N GLY A 381 -12.86 0.86 9.19
CA GLY A 381 -14.11 0.38 9.80
C GLY A 381 -15.26 1.38 9.65
N ILE A 382 -14.99 2.67 9.93
CA ILE A 382 -15.96 3.77 9.76
C ILE A 382 -16.43 3.87 8.31
N SER A 383 -15.51 3.83 7.33
CA SER A 383 -15.86 3.94 5.90
C SER A 383 -16.79 2.82 5.43
N TRP A 384 -16.58 1.59 5.90
CA TRP A 384 -17.44 0.45 5.57
C TRP A 384 -18.83 0.58 6.23
N MET A 385 -18.89 1.00 7.50
CA MET A 385 -20.16 1.29 8.18
C MET A 385 -20.94 2.42 7.51
N VAL A 386 -20.28 3.51 7.11
CA VAL A 386 -20.90 4.64 6.39
C VAL A 386 -21.41 4.20 5.01
N GLY A 387 -20.59 3.49 4.24
CA GLY A 387 -21.00 2.96 2.93
C GLY A 387 -22.21 2.02 3.03
N GLY A 388 -22.18 1.07 3.97
CA GLY A 388 -23.30 0.18 4.25
C GLY A 388 -24.56 0.93 4.73
N GLY A 389 -24.40 1.95 5.59
CA GLY A 389 -25.49 2.81 6.05
C GLY A 389 -26.15 3.60 4.93
N ILE A 390 -25.36 4.15 3.99
CA ILE A 390 -25.88 4.82 2.79
C ILE A 390 -26.64 3.82 1.92
N CYS A 391 -26.12 2.62 1.69
CA CYS A 391 -26.83 1.57 0.95
C CYS A 391 -28.16 1.18 1.63
N PHE A 392 -28.19 1.09 2.96
CA PHE A 392 -29.42 0.81 3.71
C PHE A 392 -30.47 1.92 3.55
N ILE A 393 -30.07 3.18 3.74
CA ILE A 393 -30.97 4.34 3.61
C ILE A 393 -31.52 4.45 2.18
N LEU A 394 -30.68 4.27 1.16
CA LEU A 394 -31.12 4.26 -0.25
C LEU A 394 -32.04 3.08 -0.55
N GLY A 395 -31.74 1.88 -0.04
CA GLY A 395 -32.59 0.71 -0.18
C GLY A 395 -33.97 0.91 0.43
N LEU A 396 -34.02 1.47 1.65
CA LEU A 396 -35.27 1.80 2.34
C LEU A 396 -36.07 2.91 1.62
N ALA A 397 -35.40 3.97 1.16
CA ALA A 397 -36.04 5.04 0.41
C ALA A 397 -36.63 4.55 -0.92
N LEU A 398 -35.89 3.73 -1.68
CA LEU A 398 -36.40 3.10 -2.91
C LEU A 398 -37.55 2.13 -2.64
N LEU A 399 -37.51 1.39 -1.52
CA LEU A 399 -38.61 0.55 -1.07
C LEU A 399 -39.87 1.38 -0.80
N VAL A 400 -39.77 2.44 0.00
CA VAL A 400 -40.89 3.35 0.28
C VAL A 400 -41.45 3.97 -1.00
N ILE A 401 -40.59 4.47 -1.90
CA ILE A 401 -41.01 5.04 -3.19
C ILE A 401 -41.74 3.99 -4.03
N ASN A 402 -41.24 2.75 -4.09
CA ASN A 402 -41.84 1.66 -4.84
C ASN A 402 -43.20 1.21 -4.26
N PHE A 403 -43.42 1.35 -2.95
CA PHE A 403 -44.72 1.10 -2.32
C PHE A 403 -45.71 2.27 -2.50
N VAL A 404 -45.26 3.53 -2.39
CA VAL A 404 -46.14 4.71 -2.48
C VAL A 404 -46.49 5.08 -3.92
N LYS A 405 -45.56 4.87 -4.88
CA LYS A 405 -45.77 5.14 -6.31
C LYS A 405 -45.28 3.96 -7.16
N PRO A 406 -45.96 2.79 -7.09
CA PRO A 406 -45.59 1.63 -7.90
C PRO A 406 -45.70 1.96 -9.38
N ARG A 407 -44.60 1.76 -10.13
CA ARG A 407 -44.57 1.87 -11.60
C ARG A 407 -44.50 0.48 -12.21
N LYS A 408 -45.29 0.24 -13.25
CA LYS A 408 -45.21 -1.00 -14.03
C LYS A 408 -43.94 -0.97 -14.91
N THR A 409 -43.08 -1.97 -14.78
CA THR A 409 -41.88 -2.09 -15.62
C THR A 409 -42.29 -2.19 -17.10
N GLY A 410 -41.71 -1.35 -17.97
CA GLY A 410 -42.01 -1.38 -19.40
C GLY A 410 -43.38 -0.81 -19.79
N ASP A 411 -43.96 0.09 -18.98
CA ASP A 411 -45.22 0.77 -19.32
C ASP A 411 -45.07 1.63 -20.57
N VAL A 412 -45.75 1.24 -21.66
CA VAL A 412 -45.74 1.95 -22.94
C VAL A 412 -46.35 3.35 -22.86
N ASN A 413 -47.19 3.64 -21.85
CA ASN A 413 -47.78 4.97 -21.66
C ASN A 413 -46.74 5.99 -21.16
N LEU A 414 -45.57 5.54 -20.70
CA LEU A 414 -44.45 6.39 -20.28
C LEU A 414 -43.45 6.68 -21.41
N LEU A 415 -43.66 6.12 -22.61
CA LEU A 415 -42.86 6.45 -23.79
C LEU A 415 -43.17 7.90 -24.22
N SER A 416 -42.13 8.69 -24.48
CA SER A 416 -42.25 10.14 -24.70
C SER A 416 -43.26 10.50 -25.78
N TRP A 417 -43.24 9.79 -26.92
CA TRP A 417 -44.17 10.00 -28.02
C TRP A 417 -45.64 9.67 -27.68
N ASN A 418 -45.88 8.69 -26.79
CA ASN A 418 -47.23 8.38 -26.31
C ASN A 418 -47.74 9.44 -25.33
N GLN A 419 -46.86 9.97 -24.47
CA GLN A 419 -47.20 11.10 -23.59
C GLN A 419 -47.44 12.39 -24.36
N GLU A 420 -46.64 12.68 -25.38
CA GLU A 420 -46.84 13.83 -26.28
C GLU A 420 -48.15 13.70 -27.06
N LYS A 421 -48.46 12.51 -27.57
CA LYS A 421 -49.74 12.27 -28.26
C LYS A 421 -50.91 12.51 -27.31
N ALA A 422 -50.90 11.90 -26.12
CA ALA A 422 -51.96 12.09 -25.13
C ALA A 422 -52.17 13.57 -24.76
N LYS A 423 -51.08 14.35 -24.59
CA LYS A 423 -51.16 15.81 -24.36
C LYS A 423 -51.78 16.57 -25.54
N ARG A 424 -51.45 16.21 -26.78
CA ARG A 424 -52.04 16.84 -27.98
C ARG A 424 -53.53 16.52 -28.09
N ASP A 425 -53.91 15.27 -27.84
CA ASP A 425 -55.30 14.81 -27.86
C ASP A 425 -56.13 15.50 -26.74
N GLU A 426 -55.54 15.69 -25.55
CA GLU A 426 -56.14 16.42 -24.42
C GLU A 426 -56.28 17.93 -24.68
N GLN A 427 -55.28 18.55 -25.33
CA GLN A 427 -55.35 19.95 -25.80
C GLN A 427 -56.42 20.14 -26.88
N ALA A 428 -56.54 19.20 -27.82
CA ALA A 428 -57.59 19.22 -28.83
C ALA A 428 -58.99 19.07 -28.20
N ALA A 429 -59.14 18.18 -27.21
CA ALA A 429 -60.40 17.98 -26.50
C ALA A 429 -60.81 19.20 -25.65
N THR A 430 -59.87 19.89 -25.02
CA THR A 430 -60.15 21.15 -24.27
C THR A 430 -60.42 22.34 -25.20
N ALA A 431 -59.77 22.42 -26.36
CA ALA A 431 -60.15 23.37 -27.40
C ALA A 431 -61.57 23.11 -27.93
N PHE A 432 -61.95 21.84 -28.10
CA PHE A 432 -63.29 21.46 -28.55
C PHE A 432 -64.39 21.76 -27.50
N SER A 433 -64.14 21.47 -26.21
CA SER A 433 -65.12 21.73 -25.15
C SER A 433 -65.27 23.22 -24.80
N SER A 434 -64.21 24.02 -24.97
CA SER A 434 -64.30 25.48 -24.85
C SER A 434 -64.94 26.15 -26.08
N GLY A 435 -64.83 25.54 -27.27
CA GLY A 435 -65.53 25.97 -28.48
C GLY A 435 -67.03 25.63 -28.51
N SER A 436 -67.49 24.62 -27.76
CA SER A 436 -68.88 24.15 -27.79
C SER A 436 -69.85 24.88 -26.85
N LYS A 437 -69.51 26.10 -26.41
CA LYS A 437 -70.36 26.96 -25.53
C LYS A 437 -70.80 28.28 -26.16
N VAL A 438 -70.86 28.36 -27.49
CA VAL A 438 -71.53 29.46 -28.21
C VAL A 438 -72.28 28.87 -29.40
N ASN A 439 -73.53 29.29 -29.60
CA ASN A 439 -74.52 28.93 -30.64
C ASN A 439 -75.59 27.90 -30.22
N ASP A 440 -76.45 28.32 -29.29
CA ASP A 440 -77.85 27.84 -29.22
C ASP A 440 -78.73 29.01 -28.68
N TYR A 441 -78.84 30.09 -29.45
CA TYR A 441 -79.90 31.11 -29.33
C TYR A 441 -80.05 31.92 -30.64
N GLU A 442 -81.29 31.98 -31.15
CA GLU A 442 -81.87 32.98 -32.08
C GLU A 442 -81.21 33.10 -33.50
N ASN A 443 -81.89 32.95 -34.64
CA ASN A 443 -83.31 32.99 -35.03
C ASN A 443 -83.48 32.32 -36.41
#